data_AF-A0A7C2IRW8-F1
#
_entry.id   AF-A0A7C2IRW8-F1
#
_cell.length_a   1.000
_cell.length_b   1.000
_cell.length_c   1.000
_cell.angle_alpha   90.00
_cell.angle_beta   90.00
_cell.angle_gamma   90.00
#
_symmetry.space_group_name_H-M   'P 1'
#
loop_
_entity.id
_entity.type
_entity.pdbx_description
1 polymer ?
#
loop_
_entity_poly.entity_id
_entity_poly.type
_entity_poly.pdbx_seq_one_letter_code
_entity_poly.pdbx_strand_id
1 'polypeptide(L)'
;MLDGRQYGAAVSVGTPPMFPHSPPLVEAYLLDFPPRALYGRVIALQFLQRLRSQRKFESLDALVAQMALDVEQTRRVVASHIRPPE
;
A
#
# COMPACT_ATOMS: atom_id res chain seq x y z
N MET A 1 2.17 11.33 -2.50
CA MET A 1 2.85 12.24 -3.44
C MET A 1 4.34 11.99 -3.39
N LEU A 2 4.96 11.84 -4.56
CA LEU A 2 6.39 11.62 -4.73
C LEU A 2 6.85 12.46 -5.94
N ASP A 3 7.87 13.29 -5.76
CA ASP A 3 8.42 14.16 -6.83
C ASP A 3 7.33 14.99 -7.56
N GLY A 4 6.34 15.52 -6.82
CA GLY A 4 5.23 16.29 -7.39
C GLY A 4 4.14 15.47 -8.09
N ARG A 5 4.29 14.13 -8.19
CA ARG A 5 3.31 13.23 -8.79
C ARG A 5 2.50 12.49 -7.73
N GLN A 6 1.22 12.26 -8.03
CA GLN A 6 0.34 11.42 -7.22
C GLN A 6 0.34 9.99 -7.74
N TYR A 7 0.38 9.04 -6.81
CA TYR A 7 0.32 7.61 -7.08
C TYR A 7 -0.73 7.01 -6.14
N GLY A 8 -1.52 6.07 -6.67
CA GLY A 8 -2.35 5.23 -5.81
C GLY A 8 -1.46 4.34 -4.96
N ALA A 9 -1.86 4.05 -3.73
CA ALA A 9 -1.06 3.20 -2.86
C ALA A 9 -1.93 2.35 -1.94
N ALA A 10 -1.64 1.05 -1.88
CA ALA A 10 -2.15 0.19 -0.83
C ALA A 10 -1.21 0.32 0.38
N VAL A 11 -1.74 0.69 1.55
CA VAL A 11 -0.92 1.01 2.72
C VAL A 11 -1.26 0.07 3.89
N SER A 12 -0.24 -0.60 4.42
CA SER A 12 -0.29 -1.34 5.68
C SER A 12 0.27 -0.46 6.79
N VAL A 13 -0.44 -0.37 7.91
CA VAL A 13 -0.03 0.41 9.09
C VAL A 13 -0.15 -0.47 10.33
N GLY A 14 0.95 -0.60 11.08
CA GLY A 14 0.99 -1.29 12.37
C GLY A 14 2.05 -2.39 12.42
N THR A 15 1.92 -3.31 13.38
CA THR A 15 2.86 -4.41 13.59
C THR A 15 2.45 -5.61 12.74
N PRO A 16 3.24 -6.02 11.73
CA PRO A 16 2.85 -7.11 10.83
C PRO A 16 2.64 -8.43 11.60
N PRO A 17 1.41 -8.98 11.67
CA PRO A 17 1.14 -10.15 12.50
C PRO A 17 1.86 -11.43 12.04
N MET A 18 2.26 -11.46 10.77
CA MET A 18 3.01 -12.54 10.14
C MET A 18 4.52 -12.45 10.41
N PHE A 19 5.01 -11.33 10.97
CA PHE A 19 6.42 -11.08 11.26
C PHE A 19 6.57 -10.56 12.70
N PRO A 20 6.58 -11.45 13.71
CA PRO A 20 6.41 -11.10 15.13
C PRO A 20 7.53 -10.24 15.74
N HIS A 21 8.68 -10.10 15.07
CA HIS A 21 9.80 -9.26 15.52
C HIS A 21 9.90 -7.93 14.77
N SER A 22 9.01 -7.68 13.80
CA SER A 22 9.00 -6.41 13.09
C SER A 22 8.45 -5.31 14.01
N PRO A 23 9.07 -4.12 14.05
CA PRO A 23 8.48 -2.97 14.73
C PRO A 23 7.17 -2.55 14.04
N PRO A 24 6.40 -1.62 14.63
CA PRO A 24 5.31 -0.96 13.90
C PRO A 24 5.85 -0.29 12.63
N LEU A 25 5.24 -0.60 11.49
CA LEU A 25 5.65 -0.10 10.17
C LEU A 25 4.51 0.64 9.48
N VAL A 26 4.88 1.55 8.60
CA VAL A 26 4.00 2.12 7.56
C VAL A 26 4.58 1.70 6.22
N GLU A 27 3.91 0.80 5.53
CA GLU A 27 4.38 0.21 4.27
C GLU A 27 3.41 0.58 3.16
N ALA A 28 3.90 1.25 2.11
CA ALA A 28 3.09 1.68 0.99
C ALA A 28 3.53 0.96 -0.30
N TYR A 29 2.63 0.19 -0.88
CA TYR A 29 2.78 -0.37 -2.21
C TYR A 29 2.20 0.61 -3.24
N LEU A 30 3.07 1.30 -3.99
CA LEU A 30 2.65 2.23 -5.03
C LEU A 30 2.14 1.49 -6.27
N LEU A 31 0.92 1.79 -6.67
CA LEU A 31 0.28 1.22 -7.86
C LEU A 31 0.95 1.74 -9.13
N ASP A 32 1.22 0.82 -10.06
CA ASP A 32 1.78 1.09 -11.40
C ASP A 32 3.09 1.90 -11.36
N PHE A 33 3.81 1.82 -10.24
CA PHE A 33 5.07 2.52 -10.08
C PHE A 33 6.17 1.79 -10.87
N PRO A 34 6.98 2.52 -11.66
CA PRO A 34 8.07 1.89 -12.41
C PRO A 34 9.05 1.19 -11.46
N PRO A 35 9.70 0.10 -11.90
CA PRO A 35 10.62 -0.69 -11.08
C PRO A 35 11.92 0.09 -10.81
N ARG A 36 11.86 1.02 -9.87
CA ARG A 36 12.99 1.86 -9.42
C ARG A 36 13.00 1.99 -7.91
N ALA A 37 14.19 2.19 -7.34
CA ALA A 37 14.36 2.35 -5.90
C ALA A 37 13.78 3.67 -5.38
N LEU A 38 13.21 3.62 -4.18
CA LEU A 38 12.66 4.78 -3.45
C LEU A 38 13.50 5.21 -2.25
N TYR A 39 14.60 4.52 -1.96
CA TYR A 39 15.45 4.82 -0.81
C TYR A 39 15.98 6.26 -0.85
N GLY A 40 15.93 6.93 0.30
CA GLY A 40 16.33 8.33 0.44
C GLY A 40 15.32 9.36 -0.10
N ARG A 41 14.20 8.93 -0.69
CA ARG A 41 13.14 9.84 -1.15
C ARG A 41 12.16 10.15 -0.03
N VAL A 42 11.76 11.42 0.05
CA VAL A 42 10.66 11.85 0.91
C VAL A 42 9.34 11.62 0.19
N ILE A 43 8.44 10.90 0.83
CA ILE A 43 7.08 10.66 0.33
C ILE A 43 6.06 11.21 1.32
N ALA A 44 5.00 11.82 0.80
CA ALA A 44 3.85 12.22 1.59
C ALA A 44 2.70 11.23 1.35
N LEU A 45 2.15 10.67 2.42
CA LEU A 45 0.98 9.78 2.37
C LEU A 45 -0.29 10.53 2.74
N GLN A 46 -1.37 10.26 2.01
CA GLN A 46 -2.71 10.70 2.33
C GLN A 46 -3.60 9.47 2.42
N PHE A 47 -4.17 9.22 3.60
CA PHE A 47 -5.06 8.08 3.81
C PHE A 47 -6.47 8.44 3.33
N LEU A 48 -6.94 7.78 2.27
CA LEU A 48 -8.25 8.02 1.69
C LEU A 48 -9.35 7.18 2.35
N GLN A 49 -9.10 5.87 2.48
CA GLN A 49 -10.07 4.92 3.02
C GLN A 49 -9.37 3.78 3.72
N ARG A 50 -9.93 3.35 4.86
CA ARG A 50 -9.49 2.13 5.55
C ARG A 50 -10.18 0.91 4.92
N LEU A 51 -9.40 -0.02 4.38
CA LEU A 51 -9.92 -1.24 3.76
C LEU A 51 -10.26 -2.34 4.78
N ARG A 52 -9.34 -2.62 5.72
CA ARG A 52 -9.50 -3.69 6.73
C ARG A 52 -8.57 -3.52 7.93
N SER A 53 -8.77 -4.32 8.98
CA SER A 53 -7.80 -4.50 10.06
C SER A 53 -6.60 -5.36 9.63
N GLN A 54 -5.49 -5.25 10.35
CA GLN A 54 -4.42 -6.25 10.31
C GLN A 54 -4.96 -7.59 10.82
N ARG A 55 -4.52 -8.69 10.20
CA ARG A 55 -4.90 -10.06 10.59
C ARG A 55 -3.76 -11.03 10.31
N LYS A 56 -3.72 -12.14 11.03
CA LYS A 56 -2.91 -13.30 10.66
C LYS A 56 -3.57 -14.06 9.53
N PHE A 57 -2.75 -14.75 8.76
CA PHE A 57 -3.16 -15.65 7.68
C PHE A 57 -2.60 -17.03 7.96
N GLU A 58 -3.31 -18.07 7.52
CA GLU A 58 -2.92 -19.47 7.71
C GLU A 58 -1.67 -19.85 6.89
N SER A 59 -1.35 -19.08 5.84
CA SER A 59 -0.18 -19.30 5.00
C SER A 59 0.28 -18.00 4.32
N LEU A 60 1.48 -18.04 3.73
CA LEU A 60 1.99 -16.96 2.90
C LEU A 60 1.15 -16.77 1.64
N ASP A 61 0.69 -17.85 1.02
CA ASP A 61 -0.18 -17.79 -0.17
C ASP A 61 -1.51 -17.11 0.15
N ALA A 62 -2.08 -17.37 1.33
CA ALA A 62 -3.31 -16.70 1.78
C ALA A 62 -3.08 -15.20 2.01
N LEU A 63 -1.91 -14.80 2.54
CA LEU A 63 -1.52 -13.39 2.65
C LEU A 63 -1.42 -12.73 1.27
N VAL A 64 -0.70 -13.35 0.33
CA VAL A 64 -0.52 -12.83 -1.04
C VAL A 64 -1.86 -12.70 -1.77
N ALA A 65 -2.72 -13.70 -1.66
CA ALA A 65 -4.07 -13.66 -2.23
C ALA A 65 -4.89 -12.48 -1.67
N GLN A 66 -4.85 -12.26 -0.35
CA GLN A 66 -5.52 -11.11 0.25
C GLN A 66 -4.89 -9.78 -0.19
N MET A 67 -3.57 -9.69 -0.29
CA MET A 67 -2.88 -8.48 -0.77
C MET A 67 -3.31 -8.13 -2.20
N ALA A 68 -3.51 -9.12 -3.08
CA ALA A 68 -4.02 -8.90 -4.43
C ALA A 68 -5.44 -8.31 -4.42
N LEU A 69 -6.32 -8.79 -3.53
CA LEU A 69 -7.65 -8.22 -3.34
C LEU A 69 -7.60 -6.79 -2.80
N ASP A 70 -6.69 -6.52 -1.84
CA ASP A 70 -6.49 -5.19 -1.27
C ASP A 70 -6.01 -4.19 -2.35
N VAL A 71 -5.14 -4.63 -3.27
CA VAL A 71 -4.68 -3.82 -4.41
C VAL A 71 -5.83 -3.50 -5.36
N GLU A 72 -6.66 -4.48 -5.70
CA GLU A 72 -7.83 -4.27 -6.57
C GLU A 72 -8.84 -3.30 -5.94
N GLN A 73 -9.11 -3.44 -4.64
CA GLN A 73 -9.95 -2.49 -3.90
C GLN A 73 -9.33 -1.09 -3.87
N THR A 74 -8.01 -1.00 -3.66
CA THR A 74 -7.29 0.28 -3.68
C THR A 74 -7.46 0.98 -5.02
N ARG A 75 -7.34 0.25 -6.15
CA ARG A 75 -7.55 0.80 -7.51
C ARG A 75 -8.91 1.48 -7.65
N ARG A 76 -9.97 0.84 -7.13
CA ARG A 76 -11.33 1.40 -7.17
C ARG A 76 -11.47 2.67 -6.34
N VAL A 77 -10.86 2.70 -5.15
CA VAL A 77 -10.89 3.87 -4.26
C VAL A 77 -10.14 5.06 -4.86
N VAL A 78 -8.94 4.82 -5.42
CA VAL A 78 -8.09 5.92 -5.90
C VAL A 78 -8.55 6.49 -7.24
N ALA A 79 -9.34 5.74 -8.03
CA ALA A 79 -9.82 6.16 -9.34
C ALA A 79 -10.62 7.47 -9.30
N SER A 80 -11.31 7.77 -8.20
CA SER A 80 -12.05 9.04 -8.01
C SER A 80 -11.21 10.17 -7.42
N HIS A 81 -9.96 9.90 -7.03
CA HIS A 81 -9.12 10.84 -6.27
C HIS A 81 -7.83 11.25 -7.00
N ILE A 82 -7.32 10.39 -7.87
CA ILE A 82 -6.06 10.61 -8.59
C ILE A 82 -6.37 10.81 -10.06
N ARG A 83 -6.00 11.97 -10.60
CA ARG A 83 -6.05 12.19 -12.04
C ARG A 83 -4.92 11.40 -12.72
N PRO A 84 -5.18 10.74 -13.86
CA PRO A 84 -4.11 10.16 -14.64
C PRO A 84 -3.08 11.24 -15.02
N PRO A 85 -1.78 10.91 -15.09
CA PRO A 85 -0.80 11.85 -15.60
C PRO A 85 -1.15 12.20 -17.05
N GLU A 86 -1.06 13.50 -17.39
CA GLU A 86 -1.11 14.00 -18.78
C GLU A 86 0.00 13.41 -19.65
#